data_AF-A0A433A5I7-F1
#
_entry.id   AF-A0A433A5I7-F1
#
_cell.length_a   1.000
_cell.length_b   1.000
_cell.length_c   1.000
_cell.angle_alpha   90.00
_cell.angle_beta   90.00
_cell.angle_gamma   90.00
#
_symmetry.space_group_name_H-M   'P 1'
#
loop_
_entity.id
_entity.type
_entity.pdbx_description
1 polymer ?
#
loop_
_entity_poly.entity_id
_entity_poly.type
_entity_poly.pdbx_seq_one_letter_code
_entity_poly.pdbx_strand_id
1 'polypeptide(L)'
;MNHQAAAPLSVYMLADHLDAALAAGEDIISRGIQWRALAEKPTDPVEFAGRQRKIADEIRSLELMLIARVLKARGHALALAEYDDRFRAVGTLFASGTAILLDAVEESGDARSTDFDTGDDLVAYVRSRGLIAPDAAAIRSASDLTIDDSFLVAKRMALGPLLDMAAAFLDALDIQYELFVEDDTVAAKPLLVDLDEMDRAPLN
;
A
#
# COMPACT_ATOMS: atom_id res chain seq x y z
N MET A 1 24.87 -28.53 -10.19
CA MET A 1 23.61 -27.79 -10.41
C MET A 1 22.90 -27.71 -9.08
N ASN A 2 23.08 -26.62 -8.34
CA ASN A 2 22.31 -26.40 -7.11
C ASN A 2 20.86 -26.12 -7.54
N HIS A 3 19.94 -26.98 -7.12
CA HIS A 3 18.52 -26.63 -7.13
C HIS A 3 18.36 -25.47 -6.15
N GLN A 4 18.21 -24.24 -6.66
CA GLN A 4 17.78 -23.11 -5.86
C GLN A 4 16.33 -23.42 -5.47
N ALA A 5 16.11 -23.71 -4.19
CA ALA A 5 14.77 -24.01 -3.70
C ALA A 5 13.90 -22.77 -3.92
N ALA A 6 12.74 -22.95 -4.55
CA ALA A 6 11.77 -21.88 -4.75
C ALA A 6 11.48 -21.16 -3.42
N ALA A 7 11.31 -19.84 -3.48
CA ALA A 7 11.06 -19.04 -2.29
C ALA A 7 9.86 -19.60 -1.49
N PRO A 8 9.93 -19.63 -0.14
CA PRO A 8 8.80 -20.04 0.68
C PRO A 8 7.56 -19.18 0.42
N LEU A 9 6.36 -19.75 0.52
CA LEU A 9 5.09 -19.03 0.32
C LEU A 9 4.98 -17.76 1.19
N SER A 10 5.54 -17.79 2.41
CA SER A 10 5.60 -16.64 3.31
C SER A 10 6.34 -15.44 2.72
N VAL A 11 7.34 -15.66 1.87
CA VAL A 11 8.10 -14.61 1.18
C VAL A 11 7.23 -13.96 0.10
N TYR A 12 6.52 -14.76 -0.70
CA TYR A 12 5.58 -14.22 -1.69
C TYR A 12 4.44 -13.44 -1.05
N MET A 13 3.88 -13.91 0.07
CA MET A 13 2.85 -13.16 0.81
C MET A 13 3.37 -11.82 1.34
N LEU A 14 4.61 -11.81 1.84
CA LEU A 14 5.24 -10.57 2.28
C LEU A 14 5.41 -9.60 1.10
N ALA A 15 5.94 -10.09 -0.03
CA ALA A 15 6.12 -9.29 -1.23
C ALA A 15 4.79 -8.72 -1.75
N ASP A 16 3.72 -9.53 -1.83
CA ASP A 16 2.37 -9.07 -2.22
C ASP A 16 1.84 -7.97 -1.30
N HIS A 17 2.04 -8.09 0.01
CA HIS A 17 1.63 -7.05 0.94
C HIS A 17 2.45 -5.76 0.81
N LEU A 18 3.74 -5.85 0.52
CA LEU A 18 4.59 -4.68 0.29
C LEU A 18 4.23 -3.99 -1.03
N ASP A 19 4.05 -4.75 -2.11
CA ASP A 19 3.64 -4.24 -3.42
C ASP A 19 2.26 -3.57 -3.35
N ALA A 20 1.27 -4.22 -2.73
CA ALA A 20 -0.05 -3.64 -2.53
C ALA A 20 -0.02 -2.38 -1.63
N ALA A 21 0.94 -2.27 -0.71
CA ALA A 21 1.14 -1.05 0.07
C ALA A 21 1.72 0.08 -0.81
N LEU A 22 2.70 -0.22 -1.66
CA LEU A 22 3.26 0.75 -2.61
C LEU A 22 2.18 1.26 -3.57
N ALA A 23 1.40 0.35 -4.18
CA ALA A 23 0.29 0.69 -5.06
C ALA A 23 -0.75 1.59 -4.35
N ALA A 24 -1.10 1.28 -3.10
CA ALA A 24 -2.00 2.14 -2.31
C ALA A 24 -1.43 3.55 -2.10
N GLY A 25 -0.12 3.66 -1.83
CA GLY A 25 0.57 4.94 -1.68
C GLY A 25 0.58 5.77 -2.96
N GLU A 26 0.86 5.14 -4.10
CA GLU A 26 0.82 5.77 -5.42
C GLU A 26 -0.59 6.26 -5.78
N ASP A 27 -1.62 5.47 -5.46
CA ASP A 27 -3.01 5.85 -5.64
C ASP A 27 -3.40 7.05 -4.77
N ILE A 28 -2.91 7.12 -3.52
CA ILE A 28 -3.12 8.28 -2.63
C ILE A 28 -2.55 9.55 -3.25
N ILE A 29 -1.31 9.50 -3.74
CA ILE A 29 -0.66 10.64 -4.41
C ILE A 29 -1.44 11.04 -5.67
N SER A 30 -1.86 10.05 -6.47
CA SER A 30 -2.66 10.26 -7.68
C SER A 30 -4.00 10.93 -7.39
N ARG A 31 -4.67 10.59 -6.28
CA ARG A 31 -5.89 11.25 -5.83
C ARG A 31 -5.64 12.69 -5.36
N GLY A 32 -4.49 12.97 -4.75
CA GLY A 32 -4.06 14.34 -4.45
C GLY A 32 -3.95 15.24 -5.68
N ILE A 33 -3.39 14.71 -6.77
CA ILE A 33 -3.33 15.43 -8.06
C ILE A 33 -4.74 15.73 -8.58
N GLN A 34 -5.66 14.77 -8.49
CA GLN A 34 -7.06 14.97 -8.89
C GLN A 34 -7.77 16.00 -8.02
N TRP A 35 -7.47 16.05 -6.73
CA TRP A 35 -7.98 17.08 -5.83
C TRP A 35 -7.54 18.46 -6.29
N ARG A 36 -6.25 18.67 -6.56
CA ARG A 36 -5.72 19.95 -7.05
C ARG A 36 -6.39 20.38 -8.35
N ALA A 37 -6.59 19.44 -9.28
CA ALA A 37 -7.26 19.69 -10.56
C ALA A 37 -8.73 20.14 -10.42
N LEU A 38 -9.38 19.91 -9.27
CA LEU A 38 -10.71 20.47 -9.01
C LEU A 38 -10.68 22.01 -8.98
N ALA A 39 -9.57 22.62 -8.55
CA ALA A 39 -9.46 24.08 -8.44
C ALA A 39 -9.37 24.78 -9.81
N GLU A 40 -8.98 24.04 -10.85
CA GLU A 40 -8.76 24.58 -12.20
C GLU A 40 -10.05 24.70 -13.03
N LYS A 41 -11.14 24.06 -12.60
CA LYS A 41 -12.39 23.98 -13.35
C LYS A 41 -13.51 24.74 -12.64
N PRO A 42 -14.05 25.83 -13.24
CA PRO A 42 -15.24 26.50 -12.72
C PRO A 42 -16.39 25.48 -12.63
N THR A 43 -16.89 25.26 -11.42
CA THR A 43 -17.95 24.29 -11.12
C THR A 43 -18.92 24.93 -10.13
N ASP A 44 -20.17 24.49 -10.10
CA ASP A 44 -21.13 24.91 -9.07
C ASP A 44 -20.60 24.60 -7.65
N PRO A 45 -20.76 25.51 -6.66
CA PRO A 45 -20.22 25.31 -5.32
C PRO A 45 -20.68 24.01 -4.61
N VAL A 46 -21.92 23.57 -4.84
CA VAL A 46 -22.45 22.33 -4.23
C VAL A 46 -21.78 21.11 -4.85
N GLU A 47 -21.65 21.11 -6.18
CA GLU A 47 -20.97 20.04 -6.91
C GLU A 47 -19.49 19.96 -6.55
N PHE A 48 -18.81 21.11 -6.40
CA PHE A 48 -17.41 21.18 -5.95
C PHE A 48 -17.23 20.54 -4.57
N ALA A 49 -18.06 20.91 -3.60
CA ALA A 49 -18.00 20.34 -2.25
C ALA A 49 -18.27 18.83 -2.23
N GLY A 50 -19.22 18.35 -3.05
CA GLY A 50 -19.49 16.93 -3.22
C GLY A 50 -18.30 16.16 -3.78
N ARG A 51 -17.63 16.71 -4.79
CA ARG A 51 -16.42 16.12 -5.40
C ARG A 51 -15.24 16.10 -4.43
N GLN A 52 -15.03 17.17 -3.66
CA GLN A 52 -13.98 17.21 -2.64
C GLN A 52 -14.18 16.12 -1.58
N ARG A 53 -15.40 15.97 -1.06
CA ARG A 53 -15.72 14.92 -0.08
C ARG A 53 -15.47 13.53 -0.67
N LYS A 54 -15.91 13.29 -1.91
CA LYS A 54 -15.68 12.01 -2.59
C LYS A 54 -14.18 11.67 -2.69
N ILE A 55 -13.35 12.62 -3.10
CA ILE A 55 -11.90 12.39 -3.20
C ILE A 55 -11.31 12.10 -1.81
N ALA A 56 -11.73 12.83 -0.77
CA ALA A 56 -11.28 12.59 0.59
C ALA A 56 -11.65 11.19 1.12
N ASP A 57 -12.87 10.72 0.82
CA ASP A 57 -13.32 9.38 1.20
C ASP A 57 -12.57 8.27 0.45
N GLU A 58 -12.21 8.51 -0.81
CA GLU A 58 -11.37 7.60 -1.59
C GLU A 58 -9.94 7.54 -1.02
N ILE A 59 -9.34 8.70 -0.70
CA ILE A 59 -8.01 8.75 -0.05
C ILE A 59 -8.04 8.03 1.30
N ARG A 60 -9.07 8.25 2.11
CA ARG A 60 -9.22 7.56 3.40
C ARG A 60 -9.30 6.06 3.23
N SER A 61 -10.02 5.59 2.21
CA SER A 61 -10.13 4.16 1.92
C SER A 61 -8.79 3.56 1.50
N LEU A 62 -8.04 4.28 0.65
CA LEU A 62 -6.67 3.90 0.26
C LEU A 62 -5.70 3.92 1.44
N GLU A 63 -5.82 4.91 2.32
CA GLU A 63 -5.02 5.03 3.54
C GLU A 63 -5.26 3.83 4.47
N LEU A 64 -6.52 3.42 4.67
CA LEU A 64 -6.85 2.21 5.43
C LEU A 64 -6.30 0.94 4.77
N MET A 65 -6.37 0.85 3.44
CA MET A 65 -5.77 -0.25 2.69
C MET A 65 -4.25 -0.31 2.88
N LEU A 66 -3.56 0.82 2.74
CA LEU A 66 -2.12 0.97 2.97
C LEU A 66 -1.74 0.49 4.37
N ILE A 67 -2.43 0.99 5.42
CA ILE A 67 -2.17 0.59 6.81
C ILE A 67 -2.36 -0.92 6.99
N ALA A 68 -3.47 -1.47 6.49
CA ALA A 68 -3.74 -2.90 6.62
C ALA A 68 -2.66 -3.75 5.95
N ARG A 69 -2.20 -3.36 4.75
CA ARG A 69 -1.15 -4.06 4.02
C ARG A 69 0.20 -3.96 4.72
N VAL A 70 0.58 -2.79 5.21
CA VAL A 70 1.81 -2.59 5.99
C VAL A 70 1.80 -3.42 7.26
N LEU A 71 0.69 -3.46 8.01
CA LEU A 71 0.60 -4.26 9.24
C LEU A 71 0.63 -5.76 8.97
N LYS A 72 0.08 -6.23 7.84
CA LYS A 72 0.25 -7.62 7.39
C LYS A 72 1.70 -7.92 7.01
N ALA A 73 2.31 -7.07 6.18
CA ALA A 73 3.72 -7.17 5.83
C ALA A 73 4.60 -7.21 7.09
N ARG A 74 4.31 -6.38 8.10
CA ARG A 74 5.02 -6.37 9.39
C ARG A 74 5.00 -7.72 10.09
N GLY A 75 3.83 -8.37 10.17
CA GLY A 75 3.73 -9.71 10.75
C GLY A 75 4.55 -10.75 9.99
N HIS A 76 4.51 -10.71 8.66
CA HIS A 76 5.29 -11.61 7.80
C HIS A 76 6.80 -11.34 7.87
N ALA A 77 7.22 -10.07 7.99
CA ALA A 77 8.61 -9.67 8.13
C ALA A 77 9.22 -10.16 9.46
N LEU A 78 8.46 -10.07 10.56
CA LEU A 78 8.88 -10.64 11.85
C LEU A 78 9.00 -12.15 11.79
N ALA A 79 8.01 -12.83 11.18
CA ALA A 79 8.09 -14.28 11.00
C ALA A 79 9.34 -14.64 10.17
N LEU A 80 9.61 -13.95 9.06
CA LEU A 80 10.80 -14.16 8.23
C LEU A 80 12.11 -13.96 9.02
N ALA A 81 12.17 -12.95 9.88
CA ALA A 81 13.32 -12.68 10.74
C ALA A 81 13.61 -13.79 11.76
N GLU A 82 12.63 -14.63 12.12
CA GLU A 82 12.82 -15.75 13.05
C GLU A 82 13.53 -16.95 12.40
N TYR A 83 13.30 -17.21 11.10
CA TYR A 83 13.84 -18.39 10.42
C TYR A 83 14.88 -18.11 9.33
N ASP A 84 15.02 -16.87 8.86
CA ASP A 84 16.08 -16.46 7.93
C ASP A 84 16.95 -15.35 8.54
N ASP A 85 18.13 -15.74 9.00
CA ASP A 85 19.14 -14.87 9.60
C ASP A 85 19.50 -13.66 8.73
N ARG A 86 19.42 -13.79 7.40
CA ARG A 86 19.73 -12.69 6.46
C ARG A 86 18.74 -11.54 6.60
N PHE A 87 17.48 -11.85 6.97
CA PHE A 87 16.41 -10.88 7.13
C PHE A 87 16.19 -10.46 8.58
N ARG A 88 16.92 -11.02 9.55
CA ARG A 88 16.72 -10.69 10.97
C ARG A 88 16.77 -9.18 11.25
N ALA A 89 17.80 -8.51 10.73
CA ALA A 89 17.98 -7.08 10.94
C ALA A 89 16.92 -6.25 10.20
N VAL A 90 16.71 -6.51 8.91
CA VAL A 90 15.76 -5.76 8.06
C VAL A 90 14.31 -5.97 8.51
N GLY A 91 13.93 -7.21 8.81
CA GLY A 91 12.63 -7.59 9.37
C GLY A 91 12.31 -6.87 10.68
N THR A 92 13.28 -6.84 11.60
CA THR A 92 13.13 -6.15 12.88
C THR A 92 13.06 -4.62 12.69
N LEU A 93 13.90 -4.07 11.81
CA LEU A 93 13.91 -2.63 11.51
C LEU A 93 12.57 -2.20 10.94
N PHE A 94 12.05 -2.89 9.92
CA PHE A 94 10.74 -2.60 9.33
C PHE A 94 9.61 -2.67 10.35
N ALA A 95 9.60 -3.72 11.19
CA ALA A 95 8.60 -3.87 12.22
C ALA A 95 8.68 -2.79 13.31
N SER A 96 9.88 -2.31 13.63
CA SER A 96 10.08 -1.20 14.56
C SER A 96 9.69 0.15 13.94
N GLY A 97 10.06 0.41 12.68
CA GLY A 97 9.74 1.66 11.98
C GLY A 97 8.24 1.84 11.76
N THR A 98 7.51 0.74 11.63
CA THR A 98 6.05 0.72 11.43
C THR A 98 5.26 0.55 12.73
N ALA A 99 5.90 0.47 13.90
CA ALA A 99 5.21 0.29 15.19
C ALA A 99 4.21 1.42 15.49
N ILE A 100 4.54 2.65 15.08
CA ILE A 100 3.66 3.81 15.28
C ILE A 100 2.30 3.68 14.57
N LEU A 101 2.24 2.90 13.49
CA LEU A 101 0.98 2.62 12.78
C LEU A 101 0.15 1.57 13.52
N LEU A 102 0.79 0.60 14.16
CA LEU A 102 0.10 -0.37 15.01
C LEU A 102 -0.53 0.35 16.21
N ASP A 103 0.24 1.20 16.90
CA ASP A 103 -0.25 1.99 18.02
C ASP A 103 -1.46 2.85 17.63
N ALA A 104 -1.43 3.47 16.44
CA ALA A 104 -2.52 4.29 15.94
C ALA A 104 -3.81 3.48 15.67
N VAL A 105 -3.67 2.23 15.19
CA VAL A 105 -4.82 1.35 14.97
C VAL A 105 -5.37 0.82 16.29
N GLU A 106 -4.52 0.47 17.26
CA GLU A 106 -4.95 0.02 18.59
C GLU A 106 -5.69 1.13 19.34
N GLU A 107 -5.20 2.37 19.30
CA GLU A 107 -5.86 3.56 19.86
C GLU A 107 -7.23 3.80 19.20
N SER A 108 -7.33 3.60 17.88
CA SER A 108 -8.59 3.76 17.14
C SER A 108 -9.61 2.67 17.49
N GLY A 109 -9.17 1.45 17.84
CA GLY A 109 -10.03 0.34 18.25
C GLY A 109 -10.58 0.45 19.68
N ASP A 110 -9.91 1.21 20.55
CA ASP A 110 -10.30 1.44 21.95
C ASP A 110 -11.17 2.71 22.15
N ALA A 111 -11.53 3.38 21.05
CA ALA A 111 -12.24 4.66 21.01
C ALA A 111 -13.72 4.62 21.45
N ARG A 112 -14.07 3.85 22.49
CA ARG A 112 -15.43 3.77 23.08
C ARG A 112 -15.98 5.10 23.60
N SER A 113 -15.22 6.19 23.60
CA SER A 113 -15.64 7.51 24.10
C SER A 113 -15.59 8.66 23.08
N THR A 114 -15.03 8.48 21.88
CA THR A 114 -14.88 9.58 20.89
C THR A 114 -15.80 9.48 19.67
N ASP A 115 -16.51 8.36 19.49
CA ASP A 115 -17.27 8.07 18.26
C ASP A 115 -18.73 8.54 18.26
N PHE A 116 -19.18 9.26 19.29
CA PHE A 116 -20.58 9.70 19.38
C PHE A 116 -20.85 11.17 19.01
N ASP A 117 -19.82 11.92 18.60
CA ASP A 117 -19.94 13.27 18.03
C ASP A 117 -18.74 13.44 17.08
N THR A 118 -18.87 13.40 15.76
CA THR A 118 -19.54 14.39 14.92
C THR A 118 -19.33 13.89 13.49
N GLY A 119 -20.24 14.16 12.55
CA GLY A 119 -20.02 13.88 11.13
C GLY A 119 -18.73 14.52 10.61
N ASP A 120 -17.66 13.72 10.61
CA ASP A 120 -16.48 13.77 9.75
C ASP A 120 -16.25 15.11 9.05
N ASP A 121 -15.71 16.07 9.80
CA ASP A 121 -15.31 17.36 9.23
C ASP A 121 -14.09 17.12 8.33
N LEU A 122 -14.31 17.24 7.02
CA LEU A 122 -13.28 17.21 5.98
C LEU A 122 -12.04 18.03 6.39
N VAL A 123 -12.26 19.18 7.03
CA VAL A 123 -11.17 20.04 7.50
C VAL A 123 -10.36 19.35 8.61
N ALA A 124 -11.02 18.67 9.55
CA ALA A 124 -10.35 17.90 10.60
C ALA A 124 -9.54 16.74 10.02
N TYR A 125 -10.08 16.01 9.03
CA TYR A 125 -9.37 14.96 8.33
C TYR A 125 -8.09 15.50 7.66
N VAL A 126 -8.25 16.50 6.79
CA VAL A 126 -7.18 17.12 6.00
C VAL A 126 -6.10 17.74 6.90
N ARG A 127 -6.50 18.45 7.96
CA ARG A 127 -5.57 19.01 8.97
C ARG A 127 -4.77 17.90 9.65
N SER A 128 -5.44 16.83 10.05
CA SER A 128 -4.78 15.73 10.74
C SER A 128 -3.76 14.98 9.88
N ARG A 129 -3.85 15.12 8.54
CA ARG A 129 -2.90 14.53 7.60
C ARG A 129 -1.78 15.46 7.15
N GLY A 130 -1.68 16.65 7.77
CA GLY A 130 -0.63 17.62 7.48
C GLY A 130 -0.87 18.44 6.19
N LEU A 131 -2.04 18.32 5.58
CA LEU A 131 -2.34 18.98 4.29
C LEU A 131 -2.69 20.47 4.42
N ILE A 132 -3.05 20.92 5.62
CA ILE A 132 -3.24 22.33 5.95
C ILE A 132 -2.57 22.64 7.29
N ALA A 133 -2.28 23.92 7.53
CA ALA A 133 -1.70 24.37 8.79
C ALA A 133 -2.58 23.96 10.01
N PRO A 134 -1.98 23.64 11.17
CA PRO A 134 -2.71 23.19 12.36
C PRO A 134 -3.77 24.19 12.86
N ASP A 135 -3.56 25.47 12.63
CA ASP A 135 -4.44 26.58 13.01
C ASP A 135 -5.37 27.04 11.86
N ALA A 136 -5.31 26.39 10.69
CA ALA A 136 -6.16 26.73 9.57
C ALA A 136 -7.63 26.48 9.92
N ALA A 137 -8.44 27.54 9.88
CA ALA A 137 -9.88 27.45 10.17
C ALA A 137 -10.69 26.71 9.09
N ALA A 138 -10.21 26.73 7.84
CA ALA A 138 -10.86 26.09 6.70
C ALA A 138 -9.87 25.78 5.56
N ILE A 139 -10.29 24.94 4.62
CA ILE A 139 -9.60 24.74 3.34
C ILE A 139 -9.85 25.99 2.48
N ARG A 140 -8.80 26.79 2.25
CA ARG A 140 -8.90 28.07 1.52
C ARG A 140 -9.04 27.89 0.01
N SER A 141 -8.29 26.94 -0.55
CA SER A 141 -8.37 26.55 -1.95
C SER A 141 -8.00 25.08 -2.12
N ALA A 142 -8.62 24.41 -3.09
CA ALA A 142 -8.19 23.06 -3.49
C ALA A 142 -6.76 23.05 -4.05
N SER A 143 -6.24 24.19 -4.54
CA SER A 143 -4.86 24.32 -4.99
C SER A 143 -3.83 24.16 -3.87
N ASP A 144 -4.23 24.46 -2.62
CA ASP A 144 -3.34 24.48 -1.46
C ASP A 144 -3.12 23.06 -0.89
N LEU A 145 -3.96 22.11 -1.30
CA LEU A 145 -3.92 20.73 -0.83
C LEU A 145 -3.02 19.91 -1.74
N THR A 146 -1.80 19.68 -1.29
CA THR A 146 -0.83 18.82 -1.96
C THR A 146 -0.65 17.55 -1.14
N ILE A 147 -0.96 16.41 -1.74
CA ILE A 147 -0.59 15.10 -1.19
C ILE A 147 0.72 14.72 -1.85
N ASP A 148 1.76 14.66 -1.06
CA ASP A 148 3.11 14.24 -1.42
C ASP A 148 3.68 13.36 -0.30
N ASP A 149 4.99 13.16 -0.32
CA ASP A 149 5.73 12.37 0.66
C ASP A 149 5.50 12.80 2.12
N SER A 150 5.07 14.05 2.36
CA SER A 150 4.79 14.59 3.70
C SER A 150 3.41 14.23 4.25
N PHE A 151 2.52 13.64 3.44
CA PHE A 151 1.20 13.21 3.88
C PHE A 151 1.31 12.28 5.10
N LEU A 152 0.60 12.60 6.19
CA LEU A 152 0.68 11.79 7.41
C LEU A 152 -0.34 10.65 7.38
N VAL A 153 0.14 9.43 7.16
CA VAL A 153 -0.62 8.20 7.35
C VAL A 153 -0.97 8.03 8.82
N ALA A 154 -2.25 7.79 9.11
CA ALA A 154 -2.82 7.68 10.44
C ALA A 154 -2.50 8.87 11.37
N LYS A 155 -2.24 10.08 10.82
CA LYS A 155 -1.79 11.28 11.56
C LYS A 155 -0.38 11.19 12.17
N ARG A 156 0.38 10.14 11.85
CA ARG A 156 1.58 9.78 12.63
C ARG A 156 2.84 9.64 11.78
N MET A 157 2.73 9.00 10.62
CA MET A 157 3.88 8.62 9.80
C MET A 157 3.80 9.27 8.43
N ALA A 158 4.88 9.92 7.98
CA ALA A 158 4.94 10.47 6.63
C ALA A 158 4.90 9.36 5.58
N LEU A 159 4.16 9.60 4.49
CA LEU A 159 3.92 8.64 3.42
C LEU A 159 5.22 8.23 2.71
N GLY A 160 6.05 9.20 2.30
CA GLY A 160 7.29 8.93 1.56
C GLY A 160 8.21 7.94 2.29
N PRO A 161 8.64 8.25 3.53
CA PRO A 161 9.46 7.32 4.31
C PRO A 161 8.83 5.93 4.54
N LEU A 162 7.50 5.85 4.60
CA LEU A 162 6.81 4.58 4.71
C LEU A 162 6.93 3.76 3.41
N LEU A 163 6.73 4.40 2.25
CA LEU A 163 6.88 3.76 0.95
C LEU A 163 8.35 3.39 0.68
N ASP A 164 9.30 4.24 1.05
CA ASP A 164 10.74 3.95 0.92
C ASP A 164 11.14 2.69 1.71
N MET A 165 10.64 2.54 2.94
CA MET A 165 10.88 1.32 3.72
C MET A 165 10.24 0.08 3.09
N ALA A 166 9.03 0.21 2.52
CA ALA A 166 8.35 -0.90 1.86
C ALA A 166 9.08 -1.33 0.59
N ALA A 167 9.48 -0.38 -0.25
CA ALA A 167 10.27 -0.61 -1.46
C ALA A 167 11.62 -1.23 -1.15
N ALA A 168 12.38 -0.66 -0.20
CA ALA A 168 13.68 -1.21 0.17
C ALA A 168 13.59 -2.64 0.75
N PHE A 169 12.50 -2.98 1.43
CA PHE A 169 12.26 -4.35 1.87
C PHE A 169 11.96 -5.27 0.69
N LEU A 170 11.09 -4.83 -0.22
CA LEU A 170 10.73 -5.59 -1.42
C LEU A 170 11.97 -5.89 -2.28
N ASP A 171 12.83 -4.89 -2.48
CA ASP A 171 14.12 -5.04 -3.17
C ASP A 171 15.03 -6.06 -2.46
N ALA A 172 15.09 -6.01 -1.12
CA ALA A 172 15.88 -6.98 -0.37
C ALA A 172 15.35 -8.41 -0.52
N LEU A 173 14.02 -8.60 -0.59
CA LEU A 173 13.42 -9.90 -0.86
C LEU A 173 13.77 -10.39 -2.25
N ASP A 174 13.64 -9.52 -3.25
CA ASP A 174 13.93 -9.88 -4.63
C ASP A 174 15.41 -10.26 -4.83
N ILE A 175 16.34 -9.49 -4.28
CA ILE A 175 17.79 -9.80 -4.35
C ILE A 175 18.11 -11.18 -3.76
N GLN A 176 17.41 -11.60 -2.70
CA GLN A 176 17.72 -12.84 -1.98
C GLN A 176 16.96 -14.06 -2.50
N TYR A 177 15.80 -13.85 -3.10
CA TYR A 177 14.87 -14.90 -3.48
C TYR A 177 14.53 -14.92 -4.97
N GLU A 178 15.02 -13.96 -5.76
CA GLU A 178 14.79 -13.81 -7.21
C GLU A 178 13.29 -13.89 -7.52
N LEU A 179 12.52 -13.02 -6.85
CA LEU A 179 11.05 -13.07 -6.88
C LEU A 179 10.51 -12.61 -8.23
N PHE A 180 11.16 -11.63 -8.84
CA PHE A 180 10.82 -11.07 -10.13
C PHE A 180 11.86 -11.53 -11.16
N VAL A 181 11.62 -12.68 -11.77
CA VAL A 181 12.38 -13.06 -12.97
C VAL A 181 11.94 -12.12 -14.10
N GLU A 182 12.84 -11.23 -14.53
CA GLU A 182 12.67 -10.48 -15.77
C GLU A 182 12.61 -11.49 -16.92
N ASP A 183 11.40 -11.81 -17.35
CA ASP A 183 11.18 -12.83 -18.37
C ASP A 183 11.50 -12.27 -19.75
N ASP A 184 12.79 -12.14 -20.07
CA ASP A 184 13.28 -11.94 -21.44
C ASP A 184 13.06 -13.21 -22.32
N THR A 185 12.32 -14.21 -21.81
CA THR A 185 12.09 -15.49 -22.48
C THR A 185 10.66 -16.03 -22.36
N VAL A 186 9.63 -15.19 -22.52
CA VAL A 186 8.32 -15.69 -23.00
C VAL A 186 8.38 -15.94 -24.52
N ALA A 187 9.39 -16.68 -24.97
CA ALA A 187 9.31 -17.39 -26.24
C ALA A 187 8.45 -18.63 -25.98
N ALA A 188 7.18 -18.52 -26.34
CA ALA A 188 6.17 -19.57 -26.29
C ALA A 188 6.77 -20.98 -26.49
N LYS A 189 6.80 -21.79 -25.43
CA LYS A 189 6.82 -23.24 -25.58
C LYS A 189 5.37 -23.67 -25.76
N PRO A 190 4.91 -24.02 -26.98
CA PRO A 190 3.61 -24.62 -27.11
C PRO A 190 3.64 -25.94 -26.35
N LEU A 191 2.75 -26.08 -25.37
CA LEU A 191 2.34 -27.37 -24.82
C LEU A 191 1.66 -28.15 -25.96
N LEU A 192 2.46 -28.74 -26.84
CA LEU A 192 2.00 -29.82 -27.70
C LEU A 192 1.84 -31.04 -26.80
N VAL A 193 0.62 -31.20 -26.29
CA VAL A 193 0.15 -32.49 -25.78
C VAL A 193 -0.04 -33.37 -27.01
N ASP A 194 0.87 -34.31 -27.22
CA ASP A 194 0.70 -35.44 -28.14
C ASP A 194 -0.52 -36.24 -27.67
N LEU A 195 -1.69 -35.98 -28.27
CA LEU A 195 -2.95 -36.72 -28.02
C LEU A 195 -3.36 -37.65 -29.17
N ASP A 196 -2.47 -37.94 -30.14
CA ASP A 196 -2.88 -38.65 -31.36
C ASP A 196 -2.21 -40.02 -31.64
N GLU A 197 -1.45 -40.60 -30.71
CA GLU A 197 -0.82 -41.94 -30.94
C GLU A 197 -1.30 -43.08 -30.02
N MET A 198 -2.41 -42.93 -29.30
CA MET A 198 -2.96 -44.01 -28.46
C MET A 198 -4.20 -44.74 -29.03
N ASP A 199 -4.66 -44.41 -30.24
CA ASP A 199 -5.91 -44.97 -30.80
C ASP A 199 -5.76 -45.86 -32.04
N ARG A 200 -4.59 -46.48 -32.24
CA ARG A 200 -4.41 -47.54 -33.25
C ARG A 200 -4.30 -48.92 -32.61
N ALA A 201 -5.43 -49.44 -32.13
CA ALA A 201 -5.61 -50.88 -32.02
C ALA A 201 -5.82 -51.48 -33.43
N PRO A 202 -5.19 -52.62 -33.77
CA PRO A 202 -5.38 -53.25 -35.07
C PRO A 202 -6.76 -53.92 -35.15
N LEU A 203 -7.53 -53.56 -36.17
CA LEU A 203 -8.76 -54.25 -36.56
C LEU A 203 -8.40 -55.63 -37.15
N ASN A 204 -9.17 -56.66 -36.76
CA ASN A 204 -9.27 -57.91 -37.51
C ASN A 204 -9.76 -57.67 -38.95
#